data_AF-A0A9Q1G0P5-F1
#
_entry.id   AF-A0A9Q1G0P5-F1
#
_cell.length_a   1.000
_cell.length_b   1.000
_cell.length_c   1.000
_cell.angle_alpha   90.00
_cell.angle_beta   90.00
_cell.angle_gamma   90.00
#
_symmetry.space_group_name_H-M   'P 1'
#
loop_
_entity.id
_entity.type
_entity.pdbx_description
1 polymer ?
#
loop_
_entity_poly.entity_id
_entity_poly.type
_entity_poly.pdbx_seq_one_letter_code
_entity_poly.pdbx_strand_id
1 'polypeptide(L)'
;NDLDIYSFHVKSTVSSRYAVTVITSRVANRAEEPREVDFHVELPKNAFISKFNMTIGGKAYSGVVKKKEEAEKQYSEAVSRGQSAGLVSAVGRTLEEFKTSVTVAAHSKVTFELTYEELLKRRLGKYQLLIKAKPTQVVKDFKIDVEIFERQGIRFLETQGGLASNDLASAVITNLTNKEALVHFSPSVEQQQCPSCGDKGLSGELLVVYDVNRPTSQGVL
;
A
#
# COMPACT_ATOMS: atom_id res chain seq x y z
N ASN A 1 22.72 -6.58 -3.52
CA ASN A 1 21.38 -7.19 -3.55
C ASN A 1 21.10 -7.50 -5.01
N ASP A 2 20.96 -8.78 -5.36
CA ASP A 2 20.73 -9.17 -6.76
C ASP A 2 19.28 -8.88 -7.19
N LEU A 3 18.37 -8.88 -6.22
CA LEU A 3 17.02 -8.38 -6.39
C LEU A 3 16.99 -6.89 -6.07
N ASP A 4 16.45 -6.10 -6.99
CA ASP A 4 16.36 -4.66 -6.87
C ASP A 4 14.91 -4.19 -7.06
N ILE A 5 14.27 -3.80 -5.97
CA ILE A 5 13.03 -3.02 -5.97
C ILE A 5 13.36 -1.58 -6.37
N TYR A 6 13.29 -1.32 -7.67
CA TYR A 6 13.64 -0.01 -8.23
C TYR A 6 12.48 1.00 -8.18
N SER A 7 11.24 0.54 -7.96
CA SER A 7 10.05 1.39 -7.83
C SER A 7 9.02 0.76 -6.88
N PHE A 8 8.47 1.59 -5.98
CA PHE A 8 7.42 1.22 -5.04
C PHE A 8 6.46 2.40 -4.89
N HIS A 9 5.27 2.27 -5.47
CA HIS A 9 4.26 3.32 -5.48
C HIS A 9 3.00 2.86 -4.77
N VAL A 10 2.44 3.72 -3.94
CA VAL A 10 1.10 3.55 -3.38
C VAL A 10 0.25 4.72 -3.82
N LYS A 11 -0.86 4.46 -4.51
CA LYS A 11 -1.84 5.48 -4.84
C LYS A 11 -3.15 5.17 -4.13
N SER A 12 -3.64 6.08 -3.31
CA SER A 12 -4.94 5.96 -2.66
C SER A 12 -5.86 7.09 -3.10
N THR A 13 -7.08 6.75 -3.50
CA THR A 13 -8.12 7.72 -3.84
C THR A 13 -9.29 7.53 -2.89
N VAL A 14 -9.76 8.60 -2.27
CA VAL A 14 -10.89 8.59 -1.35
C VAL A 14 -11.98 9.48 -1.92
N SER A 15 -13.14 8.91 -2.21
CA SER A 15 -14.32 9.67 -2.63
C SER A 15 -15.51 9.27 -1.79
N SER A 16 -16.15 10.25 -1.15
CA SER A 16 -17.31 10.01 -0.28
C SER A 16 -17.04 8.89 0.76
N ARG A 17 -15.86 8.94 1.40
CA ARG A 17 -15.35 7.97 2.39
C ARG A 17 -15.02 6.57 1.85
N TYR A 18 -15.16 6.34 0.55
CA TYR A 18 -14.74 5.09 -0.08
C TYR A 18 -13.31 5.23 -0.59
N ALA A 19 -12.41 4.42 -0.06
CA ALA A 19 -10.99 4.44 -0.39
C ALA A 19 -10.63 3.28 -1.32
N VAL A 20 -9.94 3.59 -2.41
CA VAL A 20 -9.36 2.62 -3.34
C VAL A 20 -7.85 2.84 -3.33
N THR A 21 -7.10 1.83 -2.91
CA THR A 21 -5.64 1.90 -2.81
C THR A 21 -5.00 0.87 -3.73
N VAL A 22 -4.09 1.35 -4.57
CA VAL A 22 -3.29 0.55 -5.49
C VAL A 22 -1.83 0.60 -5.05
N ILE A 23 -1.24 -0.57 -4.78
CA ILE A 23 0.19 -0.73 -4.52
C ILE A 23 0.83 -1.33 -5.75
N THR A 24 1.85 -0.65 -6.29
CA THR A 24 2.67 -1.12 -7.40
C THR A 24 4.11 -1.28 -6.95
N SER A 25 4.64 -2.49 -7.04
CA SER A 25 6.05 -2.78 -6.76
C SER A 25 6.71 -3.37 -7.99
N ARG A 26 7.85 -2.81 -8.39
CA ARG A 26 8.63 -3.28 -9.53
C ARG A 26 10.00 -3.75 -9.08
N VAL A 27 10.32 -4.98 -9.44
CA VAL A 27 11.55 -5.67 -9.01
C VAL A 27 12.31 -6.16 -10.23
N ALA A 28 13.62 -5.95 -10.25
CA ALA A 28 14.54 -6.49 -11.22
C ALA A 28 15.39 -7.60 -10.57
N ASN A 29 15.44 -8.77 -11.20
CA ASN A 29 16.46 -9.76 -10.91
C ASN A 29 17.71 -9.45 -11.74
N ARG A 30 18.79 -9.04 -11.07
CA ARG A 30 20.09 -8.73 -11.67
C ARG A 30 21.08 -9.91 -11.59
N ALA A 31 20.67 -11.04 -11.00
CA ALA A 31 21.49 -12.25 -10.97
C ALA A 31 21.53 -12.93 -12.34
N GLU A 32 22.58 -13.75 -12.53
CA GLU A 32 22.71 -14.69 -13.65
C GLU A 32 21.80 -15.92 -13.51
N GLU A 33 21.16 -16.10 -12.35
CA GLU A 33 20.28 -17.22 -12.05
C GLU A 33 18.85 -16.76 -11.73
N PRO A 34 17.84 -17.61 -11.95
CA PRO A 34 16.48 -17.34 -11.48
C PRO A 34 16.45 -17.13 -9.95
N ARG A 35 15.70 -16.11 -9.51
CA ARG A 35 15.55 -15.77 -8.09
C ARG A 35 14.07 -15.71 -7.72
N GLU A 36 13.72 -16.20 -6.55
CA GLU A 36 12.39 -16.00 -5.98
C GLU A 36 12.24 -14.57 -5.48
N VAL A 37 11.12 -13.92 -5.84
CA VAL A 37 10.78 -12.56 -5.45
C VAL A 37 9.47 -12.60 -4.66
N ASP A 38 9.54 -12.08 -3.44
CA ASP A 38 8.38 -11.96 -2.56
C ASP A 38 7.69 -10.61 -2.73
N PHE A 39 6.36 -10.63 -2.75
CA PHE A 39 5.53 -9.44 -2.62
C PHE A 39 4.62 -9.59 -1.40
N HIS A 40 4.81 -8.69 -0.44
CA HIS A 40 4.14 -8.72 0.86
C HIS A 40 3.53 -7.34 1.16
N VAL A 41 2.24 -7.31 1.44
CA VAL A 41 1.49 -6.12 1.80
C VAL A 41 0.68 -6.37 3.06
N GLU A 42 0.73 -5.44 4.01
CA GLU A 42 -0.22 -5.37 5.12
C GLU A 42 -1.33 -4.36 4.80
N LEU A 43 -2.59 -4.77 4.91
CA LEU A 43 -3.76 -3.96 4.62
C LEU A 43 -4.71 -3.89 5.83
N PRO A 44 -5.55 -2.84 5.95
CA PRO A 44 -6.57 -2.77 6.98
C PRO A 44 -7.53 -3.95 6.93
N LYS A 45 -7.91 -4.53 8.08
CA LYS A 45 -8.81 -5.70 8.15
C LYS A 45 -10.21 -5.45 7.58
N ASN A 46 -10.66 -4.20 7.49
CA ASN A 46 -11.95 -3.88 6.87
C ASN A 46 -11.83 -3.65 5.36
N ALA A 47 -10.61 -3.65 4.82
CA ALA A 47 -10.40 -3.60 3.39
C ALA A 47 -10.60 -4.99 2.78
N PHE A 48 -11.00 -5.02 1.52
CA PHE A 48 -11.01 -6.24 0.73
C PHE A 48 -10.13 -6.04 -0.50
N ILE A 49 -9.45 -7.09 -0.92
CA ILE A 49 -8.63 -7.07 -2.13
C ILE A 49 -9.57 -7.29 -3.32
N SER A 50 -9.61 -6.34 -4.24
CA SER A 50 -10.47 -6.41 -5.43
C SER A 50 -9.73 -6.87 -6.68
N LYS A 51 -8.41 -6.64 -6.73
CA LYS A 51 -7.58 -7.03 -7.88
C LYS A 51 -6.15 -7.32 -7.45
N PHE A 52 -5.56 -8.37 -8.03
CA PHE A 52 -4.13 -8.60 -8.01
C PHE A 52 -3.66 -8.98 -9.41
N ASN A 53 -2.60 -8.32 -9.88
CA ASN A 53 -1.97 -8.58 -11.17
C ASN A 53 -0.46 -8.63 -11.00
N MET A 54 0.17 -9.55 -11.72
CA MET A 54 1.62 -9.69 -11.78
C MET A 54 2.05 -9.70 -13.23
N THR A 55 3.04 -8.90 -13.61
CA THR A 55 3.56 -8.84 -14.97
C THR A 55 5.02 -9.29 -15.00
N ILE A 56 5.33 -10.36 -15.73
CA ILE A 56 6.70 -10.89 -15.89
C ILE A 56 7.02 -10.94 -17.37
N GLY A 57 8.13 -10.32 -17.78
CA GLY A 57 8.57 -10.30 -19.19
C GLY A 57 7.49 -9.75 -20.14
N GLY A 58 6.68 -8.79 -19.69
CA GLY A 58 5.59 -8.19 -20.47
C GLY A 58 4.28 -8.99 -20.52
N LYS A 59 4.22 -10.18 -19.91
CA LYS A 59 2.99 -10.98 -19.79
C LYS A 59 2.32 -10.73 -18.44
N ALA A 60 1.05 -10.33 -18.48
CA ALA A 60 0.24 -10.12 -17.29
C ALA A 60 -0.45 -11.41 -16.83
N TYR A 61 -0.43 -11.66 -15.52
CA TYR A 61 -1.03 -12.78 -14.84
C TYR A 61 -1.95 -12.21 -13.75
N SER A 62 -3.26 -12.30 -13.97
CA SER A 62 -4.23 -11.90 -12.96
C SER A 62 -4.37 -13.01 -11.94
N GLY A 63 -4.05 -12.74 -10.68
CA GLY A 63 -4.24 -13.72 -9.61
C GLY A 63 -5.70 -13.73 -9.15
N VAL A 64 -6.25 -14.93 -8.95
CA VAL A 64 -7.55 -15.10 -8.28
C VAL A 64 -7.30 -15.03 -6.79
N VAL A 65 -7.75 -13.95 -6.14
CA VAL A 65 -7.63 -13.79 -4.69
C VAL A 65 -8.73 -14.61 -4.03
N LYS A 66 -8.36 -15.69 -3.36
CA LYS A 66 -9.30 -16.55 -2.61
C LYS A 66 -9.12 -16.37 -1.11
N LYS A 67 -10.21 -16.59 -0.36
CA LYS A 67 -10.17 -16.58 1.10
C LYS A 67 -9.40 -17.81 1.63
N LYS A 68 -8.80 -17.62 2.81
CA LYS A 68 -7.89 -18.53 3.54
C LYS A 68 -8.19 -20.03 3.40
N GLU A 69 -9.45 -20.44 3.59
CA GLU A 69 -9.84 -21.86 3.64
C GLU A 69 -9.75 -22.59 2.28
N GLU A 70 -9.81 -21.86 1.16
CA GLU A 70 -9.69 -22.44 -0.19
C GLU A 70 -8.30 -22.23 -0.81
N ALA A 71 -7.49 -21.32 -0.25
CA ALA A 71 -6.27 -20.82 -0.86
C ALA A 71 -5.00 -21.60 -0.48
N GLU A 72 -4.88 -22.16 0.73
CA GLU A 72 -3.63 -22.79 1.19
C GLU A 72 -3.25 -24.03 0.37
N LYS A 73 -4.22 -24.89 0.05
CA LYS A 73 -3.99 -26.11 -0.73
C LYS A 73 -3.66 -25.77 -2.20
N GLN A 74 -4.40 -24.86 -2.81
CA GLN A 74 -4.13 -24.39 -4.17
C GLN A 74 -2.82 -23.60 -4.29
N TYR A 75 -2.42 -22.85 -3.27
CA TYR A 75 -1.12 -22.16 -3.23
C TYR A 75 0.02 -23.17 -3.30
N SER A 76 0.01 -24.19 -2.42
CA SER A 76 1.06 -25.22 -2.42
C SER A 76 1.14 -25.98 -3.75
N GLU A 77 -0.01 -26.30 -4.36
CA GLU A 77 -0.07 -27.02 -5.63
C GLU A 77 0.26 -26.13 -6.85
N ALA A 78 -0.02 -24.83 -6.79
CA ALA A 78 0.33 -23.87 -7.82
C ALA A 78 1.84 -23.61 -7.80
N VAL A 79 2.41 -23.33 -6.62
CA VAL A 79 3.85 -23.14 -6.42
C VAL A 79 4.62 -24.41 -6.83
N SER A 80 4.14 -25.61 -6.46
CA SER A 80 4.77 -26.87 -6.89
C SER A 80 4.71 -27.11 -8.40
N ARG A 81 3.77 -26.46 -9.10
CA ARG A 81 3.60 -26.49 -10.57
C ARG A 81 4.28 -25.30 -11.27
N GLY A 82 5.00 -24.45 -10.54
CA GLY A 82 5.62 -23.24 -11.09
C GLY A 82 4.63 -22.12 -11.45
N GLN A 83 3.39 -22.19 -10.95
CA GLN A 83 2.36 -21.17 -11.11
C GLN A 83 2.33 -20.24 -9.89
N SER A 84 2.21 -18.93 -10.10
CA SER A 84 2.12 -17.96 -9.01
C SER A 84 0.73 -17.94 -8.39
N ALA A 85 0.66 -17.97 -7.06
CA ALA A 85 -0.57 -17.85 -6.28
C ALA A 85 -0.38 -16.85 -5.14
N GLY A 86 -1.41 -16.04 -4.85
CA GLY A 86 -1.40 -15.12 -3.71
C GLY A 86 -2.21 -15.68 -2.54
N LEU A 87 -1.66 -15.56 -1.33
CA LEU A 87 -2.26 -15.99 -0.07
C LEU A 87 -2.63 -14.78 0.78
N VAL A 88 -3.84 -14.79 1.36
CA VAL A 88 -4.30 -13.79 2.33
C VAL A 88 -4.42 -14.43 3.71
N SER A 89 -3.76 -13.85 4.71
CA SER A 89 -3.80 -14.28 6.11
C SER A 89 -4.06 -13.10 7.04
N ALA A 90 -4.66 -13.34 8.22
CA ALA A 90 -4.85 -12.29 9.20
C ALA A 90 -3.54 -12.01 9.96
N VAL A 91 -3.20 -10.73 10.17
CA VAL A 91 -2.06 -10.30 10.99
C VAL A 91 -2.57 -9.49 12.19
N GLY A 92 -2.61 -10.14 13.35
CA GLY A 92 -3.12 -9.54 14.57
C GLY A 92 -4.62 -9.21 14.50
N ARG A 93 -5.04 -8.17 15.23
CA ARG A 93 -6.47 -7.85 15.40
C ARG A 93 -7.05 -6.96 14.30
N THR A 94 -6.24 -6.09 13.70
CA THR A 94 -6.69 -4.96 12.86
C THR A 94 -6.16 -4.98 11.43
N LEU A 95 -5.26 -5.90 11.10
CA LEU A 95 -4.63 -5.98 9.79
C LEU A 95 -4.77 -7.39 9.20
N GLU A 96 -4.69 -7.44 7.88
CA GLU A 96 -4.49 -8.65 7.11
C GLU A 96 -3.19 -8.49 6.30
N GLU A 97 -2.55 -9.60 5.95
CA GLU A 97 -1.43 -9.63 5.03
C GLU A 97 -1.83 -10.33 3.74
N PHE A 98 -1.33 -9.81 2.63
CA PHE A 98 -1.28 -10.46 1.35
C PHE A 98 0.16 -10.84 1.07
N LYS A 99 0.43 -12.11 0.78
CA LYS A 99 1.75 -12.63 0.41
C LYS A 99 1.66 -13.45 -0.86
N THR A 100 2.61 -13.23 -1.76
CA THR A 100 2.80 -14.06 -2.96
C THR A 100 4.28 -14.09 -3.27
N SER A 101 4.75 -15.20 -3.82
CA SER A 101 6.11 -15.30 -4.36
C SER A 101 6.07 -15.75 -5.81
N VAL A 102 7.12 -15.41 -6.55
CA VAL A 102 7.33 -15.91 -7.92
C VAL A 102 8.81 -16.02 -8.23
N THR A 103 9.18 -17.05 -8.98
CA THR A 103 10.52 -17.16 -9.55
C THR A 103 10.64 -16.27 -10.78
N VAL A 104 11.55 -15.30 -10.73
CA VAL A 104 11.89 -14.40 -11.83
C VAL A 104 13.19 -14.86 -12.47
N ALA A 105 13.18 -15.08 -13.79
CA ALA A 105 14.36 -15.48 -14.54
C ALA A 105 15.52 -14.47 -14.39
N ALA A 106 16.74 -14.93 -14.69
CA ALA A 106 17.92 -14.08 -14.75
C ALA A 106 17.68 -12.84 -15.62
N HIS A 107 18.22 -11.69 -15.21
CA HIS A 107 18.13 -10.41 -15.92
C HIS A 107 16.71 -9.95 -16.29
N SER A 108 15.68 -10.49 -15.63
CA SER A 108 14.28 -10.23 -15.92
C SER A 108 13.62 -9.36 -14.84
N LYS A 109 12.44 -8.82 -15.15
CA LYS A 109 11.68 -7.95 -14.26
C LYS A 109 10.29 -8.51 -13.98
N VAL A 110 9.81 -8.21 -12.78
CA VAL A 110 8.42 -8.44 -12.37
C VAL A 110 7.80 -7.13 -11.88
N THR A 111 6.51 -6.93 -12.17
CA THR A 111 5.69 -5.87 -11.58
C THR A 111 4.52 -6.50 -10.86
N PHE A 112 4.36 -6.20 -9.58
CA PHE A 112 3.20 -6.55 -8.78
C PHE A 112 2.28 -5.34 -8.66
N GLU A 113 0.98 -5.55 -8.88
CA GLU A 113 -0.07 -4.55 -8.68
C GLU A 113 -1.17 -5.17 -7.82
N LEU A 114 -1.40 -4.60 -6.64
CA LEU A 114 -2.45 -5.01 -5.71
C LEU A 114 -3.42 -3.85 -5.51
N THR A 115 -4.70 -4.08 -5.72
CA THR A 115 -5.77 -3.12 -5.41
C THR A 115 -6.59 -3.65 -4.25
N TYR A 116 -6.73 -2.85 -3.20
CA TYR A 116 -7.66 -3.09 -2.11
C TYR A 116 -8.53 -1.86 -1.86
N GLU A 117 -9.72 -2.12 -1.36
CA GLU A 117 -10.77 -1.12 -1.22
C GLU A 117 -11.37 -1.19 0.19
N GLU A 118 -11.65 -0.04 0.78
CA GLU A 118 -12.27 0.05 2.09
C GLU A 118 -13.28 1.19 2.20
N LEU A 119 -14.33 0.98 2.99
CA LEU A 119 -15.21 2.06 3.43
C LEU A 119 -14.70 2.59 4.77
N LEU A 120 -14.23 3.84 4.78
CA LEU A 120 -13.68 4.48 5.97
C LEU A 120 -14.78 4.68 7.03
N LYS A 121 -14.53 4.14 8.22
CA LYS A 121 -15.46 4.22 9.36
C LYS A 121 -15.09 5.41 10.24
N ARG A 122 -16.03 6.32 10.46
CA ARG A 122 -15.83 7.44 11.39
C ARG A 122 -15.80 6.94 12.82
N ARG A 123 -14.75 7.29 13.57
CA ARG A 123 -14.62 7.01 15.01
C ARG A 123 -14.09 8.25 15.71
N LEU A 124 -14.64 8.54 16.89
CA LEU A 124 -14.21 9.70 17.72
C LEU A 124 -14.16 11.02 16.92
N GLY A 125 -15.11 11.18 15.99
CA GLY A 125 -15.20 12.39 15.19
C GLY A 125 -14.28 12.46 13.97
N LYS A 126 -13.53 11.41 13.62
CA LYS A 126 -12.54 11.44 12.53
C LYS A 126 -12.62 10.19 11.64
N TYR A 127 -12.23 10.32 10.39
CA TYR A 127 -11.89 9.21 9.50
C TYR A 127 -10.38 8.99 9.52
N GLN A 128 -9.95 7.75 9.31
CA GLN A 128 -8.56 7.34 9.32
C GLN A 128 -8.30 6.45 8.12
N LEU A 129 -7.43 6.89 7.21
CA LEU A 129 -6.87 6.09 6.14
C LEU A 129 -5.46 5.64 6.57
N LEU A 130 -5.27 4.33 6.72
CA LEU A 130 -4.01 3.74 7.15
C LEU A 130 -3.33 3.06 5.97
N ILE A 131 -2.16 3.57 5.57
CA ILE A 131 -1.33 2.97 4.52
C ILE A 131 -0.04 2.48 5.17
N LYS A 132 0.23 1.17 5.06
CA LYS A 132 1.52 0.60 5.46
C LYS A 132 2.44 0.44 4.27
N ALA A 133 3.70 0.83 4.41
CA ALA A 133 4.73 0.60 3.41
C ALA A 133 5.99 0.00 4.05
N LYS A 134 6.41 -1.13 3.50
CA LYS A 134 7.60 -1.87 3.92
C LYS A 134 8.26 -2.54 2.70
N PRO A 135 8.92 -1.77 1.83
CA PRO A 135 9.61 -2.32 0.65
C PRO A 135 10.76 -3.27 1.00
N THR A 136 11.27 -3.30 2.24
CA THR A 136 12.39 -4.18 2.70
C THR A 136 13.74 -3.94 2.01
N GLN A 137 13.85 -2.84 1.26
CA GLN A 137 15.10 -2.23 0.81
C GLN A 137 14.87 -0.73 0.59
N VAL A 138 15.94 0.05 0.44
CA VAL A 138 15.87 1.42 -0.07
C VAL A 138 15.44 1.39 -1.53
N VAL A 139 14.49 2.24 -1.93
CA VAL A 139 13.87 2.25 -3.26
C VAL A 139 14.13 3.59 -3.94
N LYS A 140 14.69 3.56 -5.15
CA LYS A 140 15.03 4.78 -5.89
C LYS A 140 13.82 5.65 -6.24
N ASP A 141 12.71 5.03 -6.62
CA ASP A 141 11.45 5.71 -6.96
C ASP A 141 10.34 5.24 -6.01
N PHE A 142 10.34 5.81 -4.80
CA PHE A 142 9.33 5.55 -3.76
C PHE A 142 8.32 6.69 -3.69
N LYS A 143 7.02 6.39 -3.75
CA LYS A 143 5.95 7.39 -3.65
C LYS A 143 4.71 6.86 -2.93
N ILE A 144 4.08 7.71 -2.13
CA ILE A 144 2.71 7.53 -1.66
C ILE A 144 1.91 8.77 -2.03
N ASP A 145 0.90 8.60 -2.86
CA ASP A 145 -0.03 9.64 -3.30
C ASP A 145 -1.41 9.34 -2.73
N VAL A 146 -1.96 10.29 -1.97
CA VAL A 146 -3.33 10.23 -1.46
C VAL A 146 -4.14 11.39 -2.00
N GLU A 147 -5.22 11.08 -2.70
CA GLU A 147 -6.16 12.04 -3.25
C GLU A 147 -7.51 11.86 -2.52
N ILE A 148 -7.97 12.89 -1.80
CA ILE A 148 -9.25 12.86 -1.08
C ILE A 148 -10.19 13.88 -1.70
N PHE A 149 -11.38 13.45 -2.08
CA PHE A 149 -12.47 14.30 -2.55
C PHE A 149 -13.74 14.10 -1.72
N GLU A 150 -14.20 15.17 -1.09
CA GLU A 150 -15.42 15.18 -0.27
C GLU A 150 -16.35 16.31 -0.67
N ARG A 151 -17.54 15.96 -1.17
CA ARG A 151 -18.53 16.94 -1.67
C ARG A 151 -18.95 17.98 -0.63
N GLN A 152 -19.04 17.57 0.64
CA GLN A 152 -19.41 18.43 1.76
C GLN A 152 -18.30 19.42 2.15
N GLY A 153 -17.08 19.19 1.65
CA GLY A 153 -15.87 19.90 2.03
C GLY A 153 -15.13 19.21 3.17
N ILE A 154 -13.82 19.44 3.22
CA ILE A 154 -12.88 18.89 4.20
C ILE A 154 -12.70 19.91 5.32
N ARG A 155 -12.97 19.51 6.55
CA ARG A 155 -12.89 20.39 7.72
C ARG A 155 -11.45 20.56 8.20
N PHE A 156 -10.72 19.46 8.23
CA PHE A 156 -9.30 19.42 8.57
C PHE A 156 -8.69 18.15 7.97
N LEU A 157 -7.37 18.16 7.81
CA LEU A 157 -6.57 16.99 7.48
C LEU A 157 -5.22 17.06 8.18
N GLU A 158 -4.78 15.93 8.70
CA GLU A 158 -3.50 15.75 9.37
C GLU A 158 -2.85 14.43 8.90
N THR A 159 -1.53 14.41 8.81
CA THR A 159 -0.73 13.21 8.53
C THR A 159 0.06 12.81 9.77
N GLN A 160 0.05 11.53 10.12
CA GLN A 160 0.71 10.96 11.29
C GLN A 160 1.35 9.61 10.95
N GLY A 161 2.08 9.01 11.89
CA GLY A 161 2.68 7.67 11.75
C GLY A 161 4.16 7.70 11.42
N GLY A 162 4.79 6.52 11.37
CA GLY A 162 6.24 6.38 11.13
C GLY A 162 6.74 7.01 9.83
N LEU A 163 5.92 7.06 8.77
CA LEU A 163 6.29 7.68 7.49
C LEU A 163 6.08 9.20 7.46
N ALA A 164 5.43 9.74 8.47
CA ALA A 164 5.28 11.19 8.71
C ALA A 164 5.99 11.60 10.01
N SER A 165 7.06 10.89 10.38
CA SER A 165 7.89 11.21 11.54
C SER A 165 8.66 12.53 11.33
N ASN A 166 9.27 13.07 12.38
CA ASN A 166 10.09 14.28 12.28
C ASN A 166 11.24 14.14 11.26
N ASP A 167 11.81 12.93 11.14
CA ASP A 167 12.90 12.66 10.20
C ASP A 167 12.43 12.70 8.72
N LEU A 168 11.15 12.41 8.50
CA LEU A 168 10.54 12.27 7.17
C LEU A 168 9.54 13.39 6.84
N ALA A 169 9.30 14.32 7.77
CA ALA A 169 8.30 15.38 7.62
C ALA A 169 8.53 16.23 6.36
N SER A 170 9.79 16.49 5.99
CA SER A 170 10.14 17.25 4.79
C SER A 170 9.86 16.52 3.47
N ALA A 171 9.66 15.20 3.51
CA ALA A 171 9.27 14.41 2.36
C ALA A 171 7.74 14.33 2.18
N VAL A 172 6.96 14.86 3.13
CA VAL A 172 5.49 14.92 3.08
C VAL A 172 5.06 16.31 2.65
N ILE A 173 4.34 16.40 1.53
CA ILE A 173 3.72 17.61 1.02
C ILE A 173 2.21 17.43 1.07
N THR A 174 1.51 18.37 1.71
CA THR A 174 0.05 18.35 1.80
C THR A 174 -0.52 19.62 1.18
N ASN A 175 -1.42 19.47 0.23
CA ASN A 175 -2.23 20.55 -0.34
C ASN A 175 -3.69 20.32 0.00
N LEU A 176 -4.34 21.32 0.60
CA LEU A 176 -5.74 21.25 1.02
C LEU A 176 -6.52 22.40 0.39
N THR A 177 -7.63 22.07 -0.26
CA THR A 177 -8.66 23.01 -0.69
C THR A 177 -9.96 22.73 0.08
N ASN A 178 -11.04 23.46 -0.23
CA ASN A 178 -12.33 23.22 0.42
C ASN A 178 -12.82 21.78 0.23
N LYS A 179 -12.64 21.15 -0.94
CA LYS A 179 -13.22 19.83 -1.26
C LYS A 179 -12.21 18.75 -1.57
N GLU A 180 -10.97 19.14 -1.83
CA GLU A 180 -9.90 18.24 -2.26
C GLU A 180 -8.73 18.34 -1.31
N ALA A 181 -8.11 17.21 -1.02
CA ALA A 181 -6.80 17.16 -0.39
C ALA A 181 -5.87 16.22 -1.16
N LEU A 182 -4.63 16.65 -1.30
CA LEU A 182 -3.55 15.90 -1.91
C LEU A 182 -2.45 15.74 -0.87
N VAL A 183 -2.10 14.50 -0.54
CA VAL A 183 -0.92 14.18 0.28
C VAL A 183 0.07 13.44 -0.62
N HIS A 184 1.25 14.02 -0.80
CA HIS A 184 2.34 13.44 -1.56
C HIS A 184 3.49 13.14 -0.60
N PHE A 185 3.92 11.89 -0.55
CA PHE A 185 5.11 11.47 0.20
C PHE A 185 6.12 10.82 -0.75
N SER A 186 7.27 11.47 -0.95
CA SER A 186 8.31 11.04 -1.89
C SER A 186 9.70 11.28 -1.31
N PRO A 187 10.15 10.46 -0.34
CA PRO A 187 11.46 10.60 0.28
C PRO A 187 12.59 10.23 -0.69
N SER A 188 13.69 10.97 -0.61
CA SER A 188 14.94 10.66 -1.32
C SER A 188 15.57 9.36 -0.79
N VAL A 189 16.52 8.81 -1.55
CA VAL A 189 17.29 7.61 -1.15
C VAL A 189 17.97 7.83 0.20
N GLU A 190 18.49 9.04 0.46
CA GLU A 190 19.14 9.42 1.72
C GLU A 190 18.13 9.51 2.86
N GLN A 191 16.95 10.08 2.62
CA GLN A 191 15.88 10.18 3.64
C GLN A 191 15.34 8.81 4.07
N GLN A 192 15.42 7.79 3.20
CA GLN A 192 14.99 6.42 3.54
C GLN A 192 15.95 5.71 4.51
N GLN A 193 17.11 6.28 4.79
CA GLN A 193 18.09 5.79 5.76
C GLN A 193 18.04 6.55 7.09
N CYS A 194 16.87 7.11 7.41
CA CYS A 194 16.65 7.90 8.61
C CYS A 194 16.83 7.08 9.91
N PRO A 195 17.13 7.73 11.05
CA PRO A 195 17.27 7.02 12.34
C PRO A 195 16.00 6.27 12.78
N SER A 196 14.81 6.77 12.42
CA SER A 196 13.53 6.11 12.68
C SER A 196 13.10 5.10 11.59
N CYS A 197 13.88 4.93 10.53
CA CYS A 197 13.63 3.98 9.45
C CYS A 197 14.04 2.57 9.87
N GLY A 198 13.58 1.54 9.14
CA GLY A 198 14.00 0.17 9.41
C GLY A 198 15.42 -0.13 8.89
N ASP A 199 16.02 -1.21 9.38
CA ASP A 199 17.38 -1.63 8.99
C ASP A 199 17.60 -1.78 7.47
N LYS A 200 16.51 -2.04 6.73
CA LYS A 200 16.51 -2.21 5.28
C LYS A 200 15.71 -1.12 4.56
N GLY A 201 15.74 0.12 5.05
CA GLY A 201 15.00 1.24 4.47
C GLY A 201 13.63 1.48 5.12
N LEU A 202 12.71 2.10 4.41
CA LEU A 202 11.41 2.48 4.98
C LEU A 202 10.63 1.28 5.51
N SER A 203 10.09 1.43 6.71
CA SER A 203 9.17 0.47 7.33
C SER A 203 8.28 1.22 8.30
N GLY A 204 7.04 1.46 7.93
CA GLY A 204 6.09 2.15 8.80
C GLY A 204 4.77 2.40 8.13
N GLU A 205 3.97 3.24 8.78
CA GLU A 205 2.66 3.67 8.31
C GLU A 205 2.59 5.16 8.05
N LEU A 206 1.81 5.51 7.02
CA LEU A 206 1.25 6.83 6.82
C LEU A 206 -0.23 6.78 7.21
N LEU A 207 -0.58 7.51 8.26
CA LEU A 207 -1.95 7.66 8.75
C LEU A 207 -2.48 9.04 8.34
N VAL A 208 -3.44 9.07 7.41
CA VAL A 208 -4.14 10.30 7.03
C VAL A 208 -5.42 10.40 7.83
N VAL A 209 -5.52 11.42 8.68
CA VAL A 209 -6.65 11.66 9.57
C VAL A 209 -7.40 12.90 9.09
N TYR A 210 -8.70 12.77 8.81
CA TYR A 210 -9.52 13.88 8.32
C TYR A 210 -10.97 13.80 8.81
N ASP A 211 -11.73 14.89 8.72
CA ASP A 211 -13.20 14.88 8.79
C ASP A 211 -13.76 15.86 7.77
N VAL A 212 -15.05 15.72 7.47
CA VAL A 212 -15.77 16.58 6.54
C VAL A 212 -16.50 17.70 7.28
N ASN A 213 -16.79 18.79 6.58
CA ASN A 213 -17.72 19.79 7.10
C ASN A 213 -19.08 19.13 7.30
N ARG A 214 -19.68 19.41 8.45
CA ARG A 214 -20.99 18.90 8.81
C ARG A 214 -21.88 20.09 9.10
N PRO A 215 -23.04 20.22 8.45
CA PRO A 215 -24.02 21.19 8.89
C PRO A 215 -24.37 20.85 10.34
N THR A 216 -24.37 21.87 11.20
CA THR A 216 -24.90 21.75 12.55
C THR A 216 -26.33 21.27 12.41
N SER A 217 -26.63 20.06 12.87
CA SER A 217 -28.01 19.69 13.14
C SER A 217 -28.48 20.68 14.19
N GLN A 218 -29.28 21.68 13.79
CA GLN A 218 -30.15 22.34 14.75
C GLN A 218 -31.08 21.24 15.25
N GLY A 219 -30.72 20.66 16.41
CA GLY A 219 -31.64 19.84 17.16
C GLY A 219 -32.82 20.74 17.48
N VAL A 220 -33.95 20.47 16.85
CA VAL A 220 -35.22 21.05 17.27
C VAL A 220 -35.49 20.41 18.63
N LEU A 221 -35.28 21.18 19.70
CA LEU A 221 -35.84 20.90 21.03
C LEU A 221 -37.30 21.34 21.04
#